data_AF-A0A528TGP3-F1
#
_entry.id   AF-A0A528TGP3-F1
#
_cell.length_a   1.000
_cell.length_b   1.000
_cell.length_c   1.000
_cell.angle_alpha   90.00
_cell.angle_beta   90.00
_cell.angle_gamma   90.00
#
_symmetry.space_group_name_H-M   'P 1'
#
loop_
_entity.id
_entity.type
_entity.pdbx_description
1 polymer ?
#
loop_
_entity_poly.entity_id
_entity_poly.type
_entity_poly.pdbx_seq_one_letter_code
_entity_poly.pdbx_strand_id
1 'polypeptide(L)'
;PVERWNPDFCGDLDMEIRADGTWFYLGTPIGRMPLVQLFSSVLRKDADGKTYLVTPVERVRIRVADAPFIAVEMNVSGTGDGQVITFR
;
A
#
# COMPACT_ATOMS: atom_id res chain seq x y z
N PRO A 1 11.50 6.93 3.58
CA PRO A 1 11.27 7.05 5.04
C PRO A 1 9.91 7.68 5.34
N VAL A 2 8.85 7.01 4.87
CA VAL A 2 7.46 7.44 5.03
C VAL A 2 7.07 7.53 6.50
N GLU A 3 7.69 6.70 7.34
CA GLU A 3 7.55 6.64 8.79
C GLU A 3 8.07 7.90 9.53
N ARG A 4 8.88 8.73 8.88
CA ARG A 4 9.46 9.94 9.50
C ARG A 4 8.66 11.21 9.28
N TRP A 5 7.73 11.22 8.32
CA TRP A 5 6.99 12.42 7.94
C TRP A 5 5.69 12.54 8.71
N ASN A 6 5.43 13.65 9.38
CA ASN A 6 4.16 13.85 10.09
C ASN A 6 3.48 15.14 9.64
N PRO A 7 3.13 15.28 8.34
CA PRO A 7 2.41 16.46 7.87
C PRO A 7 0.95 16.42 8.32
N ASP A 8 0.30 17.57 8.20
CA ASP A 8 -1.11 17.72 8.51
C ASP A 8 -1.98 16.83 7.61
N PHE A 9 -3.14 16.46 8.14
CA PHE A 9 -4.13 15.71 7.39
C PHE A 9 -4.79 16.60 6.33
N CYS A 10 -4.63 16.25 5.07
CA CYS A 10 -5.16 17.03 3.94
C CYS A 10 -6.56 16.56 3.49
N GLY A 11 -7.06 15.45 4.05
CA GLY A 11 -8.38 14.92 3.73
C GLY A 11 -8.35 13.52 3.12
N ASP A 12 -9.50 13.13 2.58
CA ASP A 12 -9.69 11.86 1.89
C ASP A 12 -9.47 12.02 0.40
N LEU A 13 -8.68 11.11 -0.17
CA LEU A 13 -8.54 10.97 -1.61
C LEU A 13 -9.48 9.86 -2.08
N ASP A 14 -10.22 10.07 -3.18
CA ASP A 14 -11.02 9.00 -3.80
C ASP A 14 -10.12 8.04 -4.59
N MET A 15 -9.26 7.38 -3.82
CA MET A 15 -8.36 6.33 -4.23
C MET A 15 -8.65 5.09 -3.40
N GLU A 16 -8.69 3.95 -4.07
CA GLU A 16 -9.08 2.69 -3.48
C GLU A 16 -8.21 1.54 -3.99
N ILE A 17 -7.68 0.76 -3.06
CA ILE A 17 -7.07 -0.55 -3.34
C ILE A 17 -8.14 -1.61 -3.11
N ARG A 18 -8.60 -2.26 -4.18
CA ARG A 18 -9.58 -3.34 -4.10
C ARG A 18 -8.92 -4.65 -3.65
N ALA A 19 -9.75 -5.62 -3.25
CA ALA A 19 -9.29 -6.92 -2.76
C ALA A 19 -8.51 -7.75 -3.80
N ASP A 20 -8.66 -7.44 -5.09
CA ASP A 20 -7.89 -8.03 -6.19
C ASP A 20 -6.55 -7.29 -6.46
N GLY A 21 -6.24 -6.26 -5.66
CA GLY A 21 -5.03 -5.46 -5.77
C GLY A 21 -5.12 -4.34 -6.81
N THR A 22 -6.25 -4.21 -7.51
CA THR A 22 -6.44 -3.15 -8.50
C THR A 22 -6.61 -1.80 -7.79
N TRP A 23 -5.84 -0.81 -8.23
CA TRP A 23 -5.96 0.57 -7.76
C TRP A 23 -6.99 1.33 -8.59
N PHE A 24 -7.88 2.03 -7.92
CA PHE A 24 -8.88 2.91 -8.51
C PHE A 24 -8.61 4.35 -8.09
N TYR A 25 -8.83 5.29 -9.00
CA TYR A 25 -8.87 6.73 -8.72
C TYR A 25 -10.10 7.32 -9.41
N LEU A 26 -10.94 8.05 -8.65
CA LEU A 26 -12.21 8.59 -9.13
C LEU A 26 -13.07 7.52 -9.85
N GLY A 27 -13.14 6.33 -9.26
CA GLY A 27 -13.89 5.19 -9.80
C GLY A 27 -13.30 4.52 -11.05
N THR A 28 -12.14 4.97 -11.55
CA THR A 28 -11.49 4.42 -12.76
C THR A 28 -10.24 3.62 -12.39
N PRO A 29 -10.01 2.41 -12.96
CA PRO A 29 -8.82 1.62 -12.65
C PRO A 29 -7.55 2.26 -13.22
N ILE A 30 -6.46 2.21 -12.44
CA ILE A 30 -5.13 2.67 -12.85
C ILE A 30 -4.39 1.50 -13.50
N GLY A 31 -4.35 1.46 -14.84
CA GLY A 31 -3.60 0.44 -15.59
C GLY A 31 -2.07 0.68 -15.67
N ARG A 32 -1.57 1.81 -15.18
CA ARG A 32 -0.16 2.21 -15.29
C ARG A 32 0.63 1.70 -14.08
N MET A 33 1.23 0.52 -14.20
CA MET A 33 1.97 -0.13 -13.10
C MET A 33 3.06 0.75 -12.46
N PRO A 34 3.89 1.52 -13.19
CA PRO A 34 4.86 2.42 -12.56
C PRO A 34 4.23 3.48 -11.66
N LEU A 35 2.98 3.90 -11.93
CA LEU A 35 2.26 4.84 -11.09
C LEU A 35 1.74 4.17 -9.80
N VAL A 36 1.25 2.93 -9.91
CA VAL A 36 0.88 2.11 -8.75
C VAL A 36 2.09 1.93 -7.82
N GLN A 37 3.26 1.60 -8.39
CA GLN A 37 4.52 1.44 -7.63
C GLN A 37 4.97 2.74 -6.94
N LEU A 38 4.77 3.89 -7.60
CA LEU A 38 5.07 5.19 -7.00
C LEU A 38 4.22 5.42 -5.75
N PHE A 39 2.90 5.25 -5.86
CA PHE A 39 2.00 5.44 -4.72
C PHE A 39 2.22 4.40 -3.62
N SER A 40 2.51 3.15 -3.99
CA SER A 40 2.77 2.11 -2.99
C SER A 40 4.02 2.41 -2.14
N SER A 41 5.01 3.12 -2.69
CA SER A 41 6.23 3.49 -1.96
C SER A 41 6.00 4.50 -0.84
N VAL A 42 4.86 5.20 -0.87
CA VAL A 42 4.45 6.20 0.13
C VAL A 42 3.25 5.77 0.96
N LEU A 43 2.87 4.48 0.90
CA LEU A 43 1.84 3.92 1.77
C LEU A 43 2.32 3.86 3.21
N ARG A 44 1.44 4.27 4.13
CA ARG A 44 1.65 4.10 5.56
C ARG A 44 0.34 3.78 6.27
N LYS A 45 0.39 2.79 7.15
CA LYS A 45 -0.69 2.52 8.10
C LYS A 45 -0.37 3.26 9.40
N ASP A 46 -1.21 4.21 9.78
CA ASP A 46 -1.02 4.96 11.03
C ASP A 46 -1.61 4.17 12.21
N ALA A 47 -1.32 4.63 13.44
CA ALA A 47 -1.76 3.97 14.67
C ALA A 47 -3.30 3.91 14.84
N ASP A 48 -4.04 4.74 14.09
CA ASP A 48 -5.51 4.70 14.05
C ASP A 48 -6.06 3.54 13.19
N GLY A 49 -5.17 2.72 12.62
CA GLY A 49 -5.51 1.56 11.81
C GLY A 49 -5.85 1.89 10.36
N LYS A 50 -5.83 3.17 9.95
CA LYS A 50 -6.13 3.60 8.59
C LYS A 50 -4.88 3.70 7.73
N THR A 51 -5.10 3.69 6.42
CA THR A 51 -4.04 3.72 5.41
C THR A 51 -4.00 5.07 4.72
N TYR A 52 -2.78 5.60 4.55
CA TYR A 52 -2.50 6.92 4.02
C TYR A 52 -1.46 6.84 2.91
N LEU A 53 -1.52 7.79 1.99
CA LEU A 53 -0.37 8.18 1.18
C LEU A 53 0.29 9.37 1.85
N VAL A 54 1.60 9.27 2.11
CA VAL A 54 2.32 10.26 2.90
C VAL A 54 3.55 10.76 2.16
N THR A 55 3.61 12.05 1.93
CA THR A 55 4.78 12.77 1.43
C THR A 55 5.30 13.72 2.52
N PRO A 56 6.42 14.45 2.33
CA PRO A 56 6.89 15.41 3.33
C PRO A 56 5.89 16.50 3.70
N VAL A 57 4.96 16.85 2.80
CA VAL A 57 4.05 18.00 2.97
C VAL A 57 2.57 17.61 2.99
N GLU A 58 2.23 16.37 2.66
CA GLU A 58 0.85 15.95 2.49
C GLU A 58 0.62 14.56 3.09
N ARG A 59 -0.51 14.41 3.79
CA ARG A 59 -1.02 13.12 4.25
C ARG A 59 -2.50 13.01 3.91
N VAL A 60 -2.83 12.11 2.99
CA VAL A 60 -4.20 11.85 2.54
C VAL A 60 -4.59 10.41 2.84
N ARG A 61 -5.84 10.21 3.28
CA ARG A 61 -6.38 8.88 3.55
C ARG A 61 -6.92 8.26 2.25
N ILE A 62 -6.69 6.96 2.08
CA ILE A 62 -7.23 6.16 0.98
C ILE A 62 -8.07 5.00 1.52
N ARG A 63 -8.89 4.39 0.66
CA ARG A 63 -9.61 3.15 0.99
C ARG A 63 -8.75 1.93 0.64
N VAL A 64 -8.75 0.94 1.53
CA VAL A 64 -8.18 -0.39 1.28
C VAL A 64 -9.24 -1.40 1.65
N ALA A 65 -9.72 -2.17 0.67
CA ALA A 65 -10.83 -3.10 0.87
C ALA A 65 -10.45 -4.29 1.76
N ASP A 66 -9.20 -4.74 1.67
CA ASP A 66 -8.66 -5.86 2.44
C ASP A 66 -7.20 -5.60 2.85
N ALA A 67 -6.26 -5.80 1.92
CA ALA A 67 -4.83 -5.58 2.14
C ALA A 67 -4.24 -4.60 1.11
N PRO A 68 -3.17 -3.85 1.47
CA PRO A 68 -2.51 -2.93 0.54
C PRO A 68 -1.68 -3.63 -0.54
N PHE A 69 -1.31 -4.90 -0.31
CA PHE A 69 -0.50 -5.72 -1.21
C PHE A 69 -1.05 -7.13 -1.29
N ILE A 70 -0.84 -7.76 -2.44
CA ILE A 70 -1.11 -9.18 -2.68
C ILE A 70 0.21 -9.86 -2.95
N ALA A 71 0.53 -10.89 -2.17
CA ALA A 71 1.64 -11.77 -2.46
C ALA A 71 1.26 -12.67 -3.65
N VAL A 72 2.03 -12.61 -4.73
CA VAL A 72 1.73 -13.33 -5.99
C VAL A 72 2.68 -14.48 -6.26
N GLU A 73 3.78 -14.57 -5.52
CA GLU A 73 4.67 -15.73 -5.52
C GLU A 73 5.17 -16.01 -4.11
N MET A 74 5.50 -17.27 -3.87
CA MET A 74 6.11 -17.76 -2.65
C MET A 74 7.33 -18.63 -3.01
N ASN A 75 8.47 -18.34 -2.42
CA ASN A 75 9.68 -19.13 -2.52
C ASN A 75 10.03 -19.71 -1.16
N VAL A 76 10.28 -21.03 -1.10
CA VAL A 76 10.69 -21.72 0.13
C VAL A 76 12.15 -22.15 -0.01
N SER A 77 12.95 -21.77 0.97
CA SER A 77 14.36 -22.18 1.09
C SER A 77 14.61 -22.82 2.45
N GLY A 78 15.59 -23.72 2.55
CA GLY A 78 15.81 -24.50 3.77
C GLY A 78 14.78 -25.63 3.96
N THR A 79 14.77 -26.26 5.14
CA THR A 79 13.87 -27.38 5.47
C THR A 79 13.54 -27.41 6.97
N GLY A 80 12.45 -28.08 7.34
CA GLY A 80 12.02 -28.23 8.73
C GLY A 80 11.79 -26.87 9.42
N ASP A 81 12.18 -26.78 10.68
CA ASP A 81 12.05 -25.56 11.49
C ASP A 81 12.95 -24.41 11.01
N GLY A 82 13.95 -24.71 10.17
CA GLY A 82 14.85 -23.72 9.58
C GLY A 82 14.42 -23.20 8.21
N GLN A 83 13.22 -23.56 7.72
CA GLN A 83 12.74 -23.07 6.42
C GLN A 83 12.44 -21.56 6.45
N VAL A 84 12.71 -20.89 5.33
CA VAL A 84 12.40 -19.48 5.11
C VAL A 84 11.46 -19.36 3.92
N ILE A 85 10.34 -18.69 4.15
CA ILE A 85 9.32 -18.41 3.13
C ILE A 85 9.42 -16.94 2.74
N THR A 86 9.73 -16.68 1.47
CA THR A 86 9.83 -15.32 0.90
C THR A 86 8.69 -15.09 -0.07
N PHE A 87 8.06 -13.92 0.00
CA PHE A 87 6.97 -13.51 -0.91
C PHE A 87 7.43 -12.40 -1.86
N ARG A 88 6.83 -12.33 -3.04
CA ARG A 88 6.95 -11.19 -3.97
C ARG A 88 5.59 -10.63 -4.34
#